data_AF-A0A5B9E0E7-F1
#
_entry.id   AF-A0A5B9E0E7-F1
#
_cell.length_a   1.000
_cell.length_b   1.000
_cell.length_c   1.000
_cell.angle_alpha   90.00
_cell.angle_beta   90.00
_cell.angle_gamma   90.00
#
_symmetry.space_group_name_H-M   'P 1'
#
loop_
_entity.id
_entity.type
_entity.pdbx_description
1 polymer ?
#
loop_
_entity_poly.entity_id
_entity_poly.type
_entity_poly.pdbx_seq_one_letter_code
_entity_poly.pdbx_strand_id
1 'polypeptide(L)'
;MALSNQTVPVFIVSFNRVSYIRQVVESLECLGFQDITIIDNASTYEPLLEYLDNSPHKVARLPKNFGHLALWRSERFSKIIEHERFILNDNDVVPAPGCPSDITELLCEVLDRYPRHTKAGLSLRINDLPDFYAFKNQVLAWEAPFWETLLDDGHYEAAIDTTFALYRPGVHCDEERWWRSIRTAPLIPQCICHGIRIRELTLPKIFIINERLRAYRVSGV
;
A
#
# COMPACT_ATOMS: atom_id res chain seq x y z
N MET A 1 13.92 10.76 16.85
CA MET A 1 12.53 10.42 17.21
C MET A 1 12.23 9.04 16.68
N ALA A 2 11.47 8.23 17.42
CA ALA A 2 10.93 6.98 16.87
C ALA A 2 9.96 7.33 15.74
N LEU A 3 9.93 6.51 14.69
CA LEU A 3 9.02 6.69 13.56
C LEU A 3 7.58 6.39 14.01
N SER A 4 6.64 7.26 13.69
CA SER A 4 5.22 7.16 14.05
C SER A 4 4.33 7.64 12.91
N ASN A 5 3.01 7.44 12.99
CA ASN A 5 2.07 7.96 11.98
C ASN A 5 2.25 9.46 11.71
N GLN A 6 2.59 10.25 12.74
CA GLN A 6 2.74 11.71 12.62
C GLN A 6 4.03 12.12 11.88
N THR A 7 5.04 11.25 11.86
CA THR A 7 6.39 11.60 11.40
C THR A 7 6.83 10.85 10.15
N VAL A 8 6.17 9.74 9.80
CA VAL A 8 6.50 8.97 8.61
C VAL A 8 6.00 9.68 7.34
N PRO A 9 6.85 9.84 6.31
CA PRO A 9 6.40 10.27 5.00
C PRO A 9 5.43 9.26 4.41
N VAL A 10 4.24 9.71 4.03
CA VAL A 10 3.23 8.88 3.36
C VAL A 10 3.03 9.38 1.94
N PHE A 11 3.21 8.51 0.96
CA PHE A 11 2.94 8.79 -0.44
C PHE A 11 1.67 8.10 -0.90
N ILE A 12 0.78 8.85 -1.55
CA ILE A 12 -0.45 8.32 -2.17
C ILE A 12 -0.37 8.55 -3.67
N VAL A 13 -0.30 7.49 -4.47
CA VAL A 13 -0.30 7.61 -5.94
C VAL A 13 -1.74 7.77 -6.45
N SER A 14 -2.02 8.90 -7.10
CA SER A 14 -3.34 9.26 -7.59
C SER A 14 -3.41 9.36 -9.11
N PHE A 15 -4.50 8.86 -9.69
CA PHE A 15 -4.81 9.03 -11.11
C PHE A 15 -6.32 9.01 -11.35
N ASN A 16 -6.88 10.13 -11.83
CA ASN A 16 -8.26 10.27 -12.34
C ASN A 16 -9.40 9.71 -11.45
N ARG A 17 -9.24 9.67 -10.13
CA ARG A 17 -10.21 9.10 -9.18
C ARG A 17 -10.33 9.94 -7.89
N VAL A 18 -11.30 10.86 -7.85
CA VAL A 18 -11.46 11.81 -6.72
C VAL A 18 -12.16 11.21 -5.50
N SER A 19 -13.18 10.38 -5.69
CA SER A 19 -13.98 9.85 -4.58
C SER A 19 -13.16 8.96 -3.65
N TYR A 20 -12.30 8.13 -4.22
CA TYR A 20 -11.47 7.19 -3.47
C TYR A 20 -10.35 7.89 -2.70
N ILE A 21 -9.63 8.82 -3.34
CA ILE A 21 -8.52 9.51 -2.66
C ILE A 21 -8.99 10.33 -1.46
N ARG A 22 -10.17 10.97 -1.54
CA ARG A 22 -10.76 11.68 -0.38
C ARG A 22 -10.89 10.77 0.82
N GLN A 23 -11.41 9.57 0.62
CA GLN A 23 -11.62 8.59 1.69
C GLN A 23 -10.32 8.02 2.22
N VAL A 24 -9.31 7.83 1.37
CA VAL A 24 -7.97 7.42 1.81
C VAL A 24 -7.38 8.51 2.70
N VAL A 25 -7.37 9.75 2.24
CA VAL A 25 -6.82 10.89 2.98
C VAL A 25 -7.53 11.06 4.33
N GLU A 26 -8.86 11.14 4.33
CA GLU A 26 -9.67 11.27 5.55
C GLU A 26 -9.36 10.14 6.54
N SER A 27 -9.24 8.89 6.06
CA SER A 27 -8.93 7.75 6.93
C SER A 27 -7.53 7.84 7.53
N LEU A 28 -6.55 8.30 6.77
CA LEU A 28 -5.18 8.46 7.26
C LEU A 28 -5.09 9.61 8.27
N GLU A 29 -5.78 10.72 8.03
CA GLU A 29 -5.89 11.82 9.00
C GLU A 29 -6.53 11.34 10.31
N CYS A 30 -7.61 10.54 10.24
CA CYS A 30 -8.25 9.95 11.41
C CYS A 30 -7.30 9.03 12.22
N LEU A 31 -6.33 8.41 11.55
CA LEU A 31 -5.30 7.57 12.17
C LEU A 31 -4.06 8.37 12.62
N GLY A 32 -4.09 9.69 12.50
CA GLY A 32 -3.03 10.58 12.96
C GLY A 32 -1.85 10.72 12.00
N PHE A 33 -2.00 10.34 10.72
CA PHE A 33 -0.99 10.61 9.71
C PHE A 33 -0.97 12.11 9.36
N GLN A 34 0.22 12.71 9.39
CA GLN A 34 0.39 14.16 9.18
C GLN A 34 1.28 14.52 7.98
N ASP A 35 2.31 13.71 7.66
CA ASP A 35 3.19 13.96 6.51
C ASP A 35 2.71 13.25 5.24
N ILE A 36 1.55 13.67 4.74
CA ILE A 36 0.92 13.10 3.54
C ILE A 36 1.36 13.88 2.30
N THR A 37 1.86 13.17 1.30
CA THR A 37 2.16 13.67 -0.04
C THR A 37 1.34 12.91 -1.08
N ILE A 38 0.49 13.63 -1.80
CA ILE A 38 -0.28 13.09 -2.92
C ILE A 38 0.54 13.24 -4.20
N ILE A 39 0.81 12.13 -4.88
CA ILE A 39 1.50 12.09 -6.16
C ILE A 39 0.44 12.01 -7.26
N ASP A 40 0.20 13.13 -7.95
CA ASP A 40 -0.70 13.14 -9.09
C ASP A 40 0.03 12.65 -10.34
N ASN A 41 -0.39 11.48 -10.83
CA ASN A 41 0.24 10.76 -11.91
C ASN A 41 -0.23 11.24 -13.31
N ALA A 42 -0.19 12.56 -13.50
CA ALA A 42 -0.69 13.28 -14.67
C ALA A 42 -2.18 13.05 -14.92
N SER A 43 -3.02 13.33 -13.92
CA SER A 43 -4.47 13.29 -14.09
C SER A 43 -4.96 14.36 -15.06
N THR A 44 -6.09 14.07 -15.71
CA THR A 44 -6.83 14.99 -16.59
C THR A 44 -8.27 15.19 -16.12
N TYR A 45 -8.73 14.41 -15.14
CA TYR A 45 -10.08 14.48 -14.62
C TYR A 45 -10.27 15.71 -13.71
N GLU A 46 -11.06 16.67 -14.17
CA GLU A 46 -11.18 18.00 -13.59
C GLU A 46 -11.58 17.99 -12.10
N PRO A 47 -12.54 17.16 -11.63
CA PRO A 47 -12.89 17.10 -10.21
C PRO A 47 -11.74 16.63 -9.31
N LEU A 48 -10.85 15.77 -9.82
CA LEU A 48 -9.63 15.41 -9.08
C LEU A 48 -8.64 16.57 -9.07
N LEU A 49 -8.46 17.27 -10.20
CA LEU A 49 -7.56 18.41 -10.28
C LEU A 49 -7.95 19.50 -9.28
N GLU A 50 -9.25 19.85 -9.23
CA GLU A 50 -9.81 20.81 -8.28
C GLU A 50 -9.61 20.37 -6.82
N TYR A 51 -9.86 19.09 -6.51
CA TYR A 51 -9.62 18.56 -5.16
C TYR A 51 -8.14 18.70 -4.75
N LEU A 52 -7.22 18.42 -5.67
CA LEU A 52 -5.79 18.48 -5.43
C LEU A 52 -5.29 19.93 -5.30
N ASP A 53 -5.83 20.87 -6.08
CA ASP A 53 -5.47 22.30 -6.01
C ASP A 53 -5.91 22.94 -4.70
N ASN A 54 -6.99 22.44 -4.09
CA ASN A 54 -7.51 22.89 -2.80
C ASN A 54 -7.02 22.03 -1.61
N SER A 55 -6.13 21.06 -1.84
CA SER A 55 -5.68 20.16 -0.80
C SER A 55 -4.75 20.87 0.20
N PRO A 56 -4.92 20.67 1.52
CA PRO A 56 -3.98 21.20 2.52
C PRO A 56 -2.66 20.40 2.58
N HIS A 57 -2.59 19.26 1.89
CA HIS A 57 -1.43 18.37 1.87
C HIS A 57 -0.44 18.75 0.77
N LYS A 58 0.75 18.14 0.81
CA LYS A 58 1.73 18.28 -0.27
C LYS A 58 1.20 17.58 -1.52
N VAL A 59 1.18 18.28 -2.66
CA VAL A 59 0.79 17.69 -3.95
C VAL A 59 1.95 17.76 -4.93
N ALA A 60 2.39 16.60 -5.42
CA ALA A 60 3.41 16.47 -6.44
C ALA A 60 2.77 16.12 -7.78
N ARG A 61 2.62 17.12 -8.66
CA ARG A 61 2.14 16.93 -10.04
C ARG A 61 3.25 16.35 -10.92
N LEU A 62 3.05 15.17 -11.49
CA LEU A 62 3.99 14.55 -12.42
C LEU A 62 3.73 15.01 -13.86
N PRO A 63 4.77 15.16 -14.70
CA PRO A 63 4.63 15.66 -16.07
C PRO A 63 3.98 14.66 -17.04
N LYS A 64 3.92 13.38 -16.65
CA LYS A 64 3.31 12.29 -17.42
C LYS A 64 2.90 11.17 -16.47
N ASN A 65 2.10 10.24 -16.96
CA ASN A 65 1.73 9.05 -16.21
C ASN A 65 2.89 8.03 -16.23
N PHE A 66 3.41 7.69 -15.05
CA PHE A 66 4.50 6.73 -14.84
C PHE A 66 4.00 5.32 -14.43
N GLY A 67 2.68 5.09 -14.44
CA GLY A 67 2.04 3.88 -13.94
C GLY A 67 2.09 3.80 -12.42
N HIS A 68 1.88 2.59 -11.87
CA HIS A 68 1.89 2.34 -10.42
C HIS A 68 3.26 2.60 -9.76
N LEU A 69 4.36 2.60 -10.53
CA LEU A 69 5.71 2.90 -10.04
C LEU A 69 6.06 4.40 -10.07
N ALA A 70 5.05 5.27 -10.03
CA ALA A 70 5.23 6.73 -10.14
C ALA A 70 6.19 7.30 -9.08
N LEU A 71 6.16 6.77 -7.86
CA LEU A 71 7.07 7.18 -6.78
C LEU A 71 8.54 7.04 -7.22
N TRP A 72 8.93 5.88 -7.75
CA TRP A 72 10.31 5.61 -8.18
C TRP A 72 10.65 6.25 -9.52
N ARG A 73 9.82 6.03 -10.55
CA ARG A 73 10.12 6.42 -11.93
C ARG A 73 10.09 7.93 -12.18
N SER A 74 9.50 8.69 -11.27
CA SER A 74 9.53 10.15 -11.36
C SER A 74 10.86 10.76 -10.93
N GLU A 75 11.71 10.00 -10.22
CA GLU A 75 12.98 10.44 -9.62
C GLU A 75 12.87 11.62 -8.63
N ARG A 76 11.67 12.15 -8.39
CA ARG A 76 11.42 13.32 -7.53
C ARG A 76 11.63 13.04 -6.04
N PHE A 77 11.59 11.77 -5.65
CA PHE A 77 11.61 11.33 -4.25
C PHE A 77 12.83 10.49 -3.90
N SER A 78 13.85 10.48 -4.76
CA SER A 78 15.07 9.68 -4.58
C SER A 78 15.70 9.86 -3.20
N LYS A 79 15.83 11.09 -2.71
CA LYS A 79 16.39 11.37 -1.38
C LYS A 79 15.66 10.63 -0.25
N ILE A 80 14.33 10.60 -0.28
CA ILE A 80 13.52 9.92 0.74
C ILE A 80 13.64 8.41 0.56
N ILE A 81 13.54 7.93 -0.69
CA ILE A 81 13.69 6.52 -1.02
C ILE A 81 15.02 5.98 -0.52
N GLU A 82 16.13 6.72 -0.68
CA GLU A 82 17.48 6.27 -0.32
C GLU A 82 17.78 6.32 1.18
N HIS A 83 17.14 7.20 1.93
CA HIS A 83 17.61 7.55 3.28
C HIS A 83 16.57 7.42 4.39
N GLU A 84 15.29 7.29 4.05
CA GLU A 84 14.19 7.34 5.02
C GLU A 84 13.25 6.14 4.85
N ARG A 85 12.62 5.72 5.96
CA ARG A 85 11.47 4.83 5.88
C ARG A 85 10.27 5.66 5.44
N PHE A 86 9.47 5.12 4.53
CA PHE A 86 8.27 5.80 4.03
C PHE A 86 7.15 4.80 3.82
N ILE A 87 5.91 5.28 3.84
CA ILE A 87 4.75 4.49 3.47
C ILE A 87 4.36 4.83 2.04
N LEU A 88 4.08 3.82 1.24
CA LEU A 88 3.40 3.98 -0.05
C LEU A 88 2.01 3.35 0.03
N ASN A 89 1.02 4.09 -0.49
CA ASN A 89 -0.35 3.63 -0.63
C ASN A 89 -0.94 3.96 -2.01
N ASP A 90 -1.88 3.12 -2.45
CA ASP A 90 -2.74 3.39 -3.60
C ASP A 90 -3.85 4.38 -3.22
N ASN A 91 -4.48 5.02 -4.21
CA ASN A 91 -5.59 5.96 -3.99
C ASN A 91 -6.94 5.31 -3.67
N ASP A 92 -7.05 3.98 -3.64
CA ASP A 92 -8.30 3.23 -3.44
C ASP A 92 -8.21 2.16 -2.32
N VAL A 93 -7.22 2.30 -1.45
CA VAL A 93 -6.83 1.36 -0.41
C VAL A 93 -6.92 2.07 0.95
N VAL A 94 -7.92 1.70 1.75
CA VAL A 94 -8.24 2.37 3.03
C VAL A 94 -8.05 1.40 4.21
N PRO A 95 -7.29 1.76 5.26
CA PRO A 95 -7.23 0.96 6.50
C PRO A 95 -8.63 0.60 7.02
N ALA A 96 -8.88 -0.66 7.35
CA ALA A 96 -10.20 -1.07 7.82
C ALA A 96 -10.50 -0.52 9.22
N PRO A 97 -11.79 -0.37 9.57
CA PRO A 97 -12.19 -0.09 10.94
C PRO A 97 -11.61 -1.13 11.89
N GLY A 98 -10.93 -0.68 12.95
CA GLY A 98 -10.24 -1.52 13.92
C GLY A 98 -8.73 -1.57 13.75
N CYS A 99 -8.17 -1.13 12.62
CA CYS A 99 -6.72 -0.98 12.48
C CYS A 99 -6.11 -0.24 13.69
N PRO A 100 -4.98 -0.73 14.24
CA PRO A 100 -4.30 -0.09 15.37
C PRO A 100 -4.06 1.39 15.10
N SER A 101 -4.10 2.23 16.13
CA SER A 101 -3.81 3.66 15.97
C SER A 101 -2.32 3.94 15.72
N ASP A 102 -1.45 2.98 15.98
CA ASP A 102 0.02 3.01 15.92
C ASP A 102 0.55 2.13 14.77
N ILE A 103 -0.08 2.22 13.60
CA ILE A 103 0.23 1.40 12.42
C ILE A 103 1.72 1.48 12.06
N THR A 104 2.31 2.67 12.06
CA THR A 104 3.70 2.86 11.64
C THR A 104 4.67 2.14 12.58
N GLU A 105 4.41 2.23 13.88
CA GLU A 105 5.16 1.58 14.93
C GLU A 105 5.07 0.05 14.78
N LEU A 106 3.86 -0.49 14.62
CA LEU A 106 3.64 -1.91 14.34
C LEU A 106 4.44 -2.37 13.12
N LEU A 107 4.33 -1.66 11.98
CA LEU A 107 5.05 -2.03 10.76
C LEU A 107 6.57 -1.92 10.92
N CYS A 108 7.07 -0.95 11.70
CA CYS A 108 8.48 -0.85 12.04
C CYS A 108 8.97 -2.05 12.85
N GLU A 109 8.24 -2.43 13.91
CA GLU A 109 8.59 -3.56 14.76
C GLU A 109 8.66 -4.87 13.97
N VAL A 110 7.66 -5.11 13.11
CA VAL A 110 7.63 -6.27 12.21
C VAL A 110 8.81 -6.25 11.26
N LEU A 111 9.07 -5.13 10.58
CA LEU A 111 10.21 -5.04 9.68
C LEU A 111 11.52 -5.30 10.41
N ASP A 112 11.73 -4.68 11.57
CA ASP A 112 12.98 -4.77 12.33
C ASP A 112 13.25 -6.19 12.86
N ARG A 113 12.20 -6.97 13.14
CA ARG A 113 12.31 -8.40 13.43
C ARG A 113 12.80 -9.22 12.24
N TYR A 114 12.47 -8.81 11.01
CA TYR A 114 12.78 -9.54 9.79
C TYR A 114 13.67 -8.73 8.82
N PRO A 115 14.99 -8.59 9.12
CA PRO A 115 15.89 -7.69 8.39
C PRO A 115 16.11 -8.03 6.91
N ARG A 116 15.74 -9.24 6.47
CA ARG A 116 15.84 -9.67 5.06
C ARG A 116 14.66 -9.19 4.18
N HIS A 117 13.60 -8.64 4.77
CA HIS A 117 12.43 -8.14 4.06
C HIS A 117 12.54 -6.63 3.82
N THR A 118 12.07 -6.19 2.66
CA THR A 118 12.20 -4.81 2.19
C THR A 118 11.04 -3.91 2.62
N LYS A 119 9.88 -4.51 2.88
CA LYS A 119 8.67 -3.79 3.30
C LYS A 119 7.72 -4.65 4.12
N ALA A 120 6.97 -4.01 5.02
CA ALA A 120 5.84 -4.62 5.70
C ALA A 120 4.60 -3.75 5.48
N GLY A 121 3.46 -4.39 5.26
CA GLY A 121 2.20 -3.70 5.03
C GLY A 121 1.02 -4.41 5.64
N LEU A 122 -0.11 -3.73 5.63
CA LEU A 122 -1.35 -4.29 6.15
C LEU A 122 -1.89 -5.35 5.18
N SER A 123 -2.42 -6.44 5.72
CA SER A 123 -3.11 -7.45 4.90
C SER A 123 -4.37 -6.89 4.25
N LEU A 124 -4.84 -7.51 3.16
CA LEU A 124 -6.11 -7.15 2.54
C LEU A 124 -7.27 -7.86 3.24
N ARG A 125 -8.34 -7.12 3.53
CA ARG A 125 -9.59 -7.70 4.03
C ARG A 125 -10.38 -8.22 2.84
N ILE A 126 -10.60 -9.54 2.80
CA ILE A 126 -11.34 -10.22 1.71
C ILE A 126 -12.64 -10.90 2.15
N ASN A 127 -12.87 -10.99 3.46
CA ASN A 127 -14.06 -11.63 4.01
C ASN A 127 -15.32 -10.77 3.96
N ASP A 128 -15.20 -9.47 3.65
CA ASP A 128 -16.33 -8.54 3.51
C ASP A 128 -16.69 -8.25 2.03
N LEU A 129 -16.13 -9.02 1.09
CA LEU A 129 -16.47 -8.93 -0.32
C LEU A 129 -17.96 -9.30 -0.54
N PRO A 130 -18.78 -8.40 -1.13
CA PRO A 130 -20.20 -8.68 -1.36
C PRO A 130 -20.41 -9.85 -2.31
N ASP A 131 -21.43 -10.68 -2.07
CA ASP A 131 -21.71 -11.85 -2.93
C ASP A 131 -22.09 -11.47 -4.36
N PHE A 132 -22.66 -10.28 -4.55
CA PHE A 132 -23.00 -9.76 -5.88
C PHE A 132 -21.79 -9.17 -6.64
N TYR A 133 -20.60 -9.12 -6.02
CA TYR A 133 -19.42 -8.59 -6.69
C TYR A 133 -18.92 -9.60 -7.73
N ALA A 134 -18.98 -9.21 -9.00
CA ALA A 134 -18.71 -10.07 -10.15
C ALA A 134 -17.33 -10.78 -10.10
N PHE A 135 -16.34 -10.20 -9.44
CA PHE A 135 -14.98 -10.75 -9.37
C PHE A 135 -14.63 -11.37 -8.01
N LYS A 136 -15.60 -11.55 -7.09
CA LYS A 136 -15.34 -12.09 -5.73
C LYS A 136 -14.48 -13.36 -5.74
N ASN A 137 -14.87 -14.36 -6.52
CA ASN A 137 -14.14 -15.63 -6.59
C ASN A 137 -12.72 -15.48 -7.14
N GLN A 138 -12.50 -14.54 -8.07
CA GLN A 138 -11.18 -14.27 -8.61
C GLN A 138 -10.28 -13.61 -7.56
N VAL A 139 -10.84 -12.67 -6.79
CA VAL A 139 -10.12 -12.02 -5.68
C VAL A 139 -9.78 -13.01 -4.58
N LEU A 140 -10.72 -13.88 -4.20
CA LEU A 140 -10.47 -14.92 -3.20
C LEU A 140 -9.39 -15.91 -3.65
N ALA A 141 -9.46 -16.39 -4.90
CA ALA A 141 -8.45 -17.27 -5.47
C ALA A 141 -7.08 -16.58 -5.60
N TRP A 142 -7.06 -15.28 -5.89
CA TRP A 142 -5.85 -14.47 -5.98
C TRP A 142 -5.18 -14.25 -4.63
N GLU A 143 -5.96 -13.93 -3.61
CA GLU A 143 -5.43 -13.63 -2.28
C GLU A 143 -5.03 -14.90 -1.51
N ALA A 144 -5.65 -16.06 -1.79
CA ALA A 144 -5.41 -17.30 -1.04
C ALA A 144 -3.91 -17.65 -0.85
N PRO A 145 -3.04 -17.59 -1.88
CA PRO A 145 -1.62 -17.91 -1.72
C PRO A 145 -0.85 -16.93 -0.82
N PHE A 146 -1.38 -15.74 -0.53
CA PHE A 146 -0.73 -14.77 0.36
C PHE A 146 -0.95 -15.09 1.85
N TRP A 147 -1.71 -16.14 2.16
CA TRP A 147 -2.00 -16.60 3.51
C TRP A 147 -1.35 -17.96 3.83
N GLU A 148 -0.46 -18.46 2.97
CA GLU A 148 0.13 -19.80 3.11
C GLU A 148 1.42 -19.81 3.96
N THR A 149 2.28 -18.80 3.83
CA THR A 149 3.59 -18.76 4.51
C THR A 149 3.51 -18.00 5.83
N LEU A 150 3.15 -18.69 6.91
CA LEU A 150 3.09 -18.12 8.27
C LEU A 150 4.50 -17.97 8.86
N LEU A 151 4.78 -16.80 9.43
CA LEU A 151 5.98 -16.48 10.18
C LEU A 151 5.79 -16.77 11.68
N ASP A 152 6.89 -16.90 12.42
CA ASP A 152 6.88 -17.28 13.85
C ASP A 152 6.07 -16.33 14.76
N ASP A 153 5.90 -15.07 14.35
CA ASP A 153 5.13 -14.06 15.08
C ASP A 153 3.66 -13.94 14.60
N GLY A 154 3.24 -14.86 13.73
CA GLY A 154 1.88 -14.95 13.21
C GLY A 154 1.63 -14.08 12.00
N HIS A 155 2.59 -13.33 11.48
CA HIS A 155 2.47 -12.60 10.21
C HIS A 155 2.70 -13.49 9.00
N TYR A 156 2.49 -12.97 7.79
CA TYR A 156 2.63 -13.75 6.56
C TYR A 156 3.74 -13.20 5.67
N GLU A 157 4.63 -14.08 5.22
CA GLU A 157 5.56 -13.75 4.14
C GLU A 157 4.82 -13.84 2.81
N ALA A 158 4.52 -12.67 2.25
CA ALA A 158 3.74 -12.56 1.03
C ALA A 158 4.04 -11.24 0.33
N ALA A 159 4.19 -11.31 -0.98
CA ALA A 159 4.47 -10.13 -1.79
C ALA A 159 3.38 -9.06 -1.63
N ILE A 160 3.83 -7.81 -1.51
CA ILE A 160 2.98 -6.62 -1.51
C ILE A 160 3.37 -5.78 -2.73
N ASP A 161 2.39 -5.34 -3.50
CA ASP A 161 2.64 -4.38 -4.58
C ASP A 161 2.45 -2.93 -4.06
N THR A 162 1.64 -2.09 -4.72
CA THR A 162 1.30 -0.73 -4.27
C THR A 162 0.10 -0.75 -3.33
N THR A 163 0.23 -1.44 -2.20
CA THR A 163 -0.79 -1.51 -1.14
C THR A 163 -0.14 -1.05 0.16
N PHE A 164 -0.87 -0.29 1.00
CA PHE A 164 -0.36 0.36 2.21
C PHE A 164 0.77 -0.42 2.91
N ALA A 165 2.00 0.02 2.70
CA ALA A 165 3.19 -0.64 3.22
C ALA A 165 4.28 0.36 3.54
N LEU A 166 4.97 0.09 4.65
CA LEU A 166 6.19 0.75 5.08
C LEU A 166 7.38 0.11 4.37
N TYR A 167 8.19 0.94 3.71
CA TYR A 167 9.38 0.54 2.98
C TYR A 167 10.64 0.88 3.79
N ARG A 168 11.66 0.02 3.67
CA ARG A 168 13.02 0.35 4.09
C ARG A 168 13.66 1.38 3.13
N PRO A 169 14.64 2.15 3.61
CA PRO A 169 15.49 2.95 2.73
C PRO A 169 16.23 2.09 1.69
N GLY A 170 16.52 2.68 0.54
CA GLY A 170 17.28 2.11 -0.56
C GLY A 170 16.59 0.95 -1.27
N VAL A 171 15.24 0.89 -1.28
CA VAL A 171 14.48 -0.19 -1.93
C VAL A 171 14.00 0.27 -3.31
N HIS A 172 14.42 -0.43 -4.37
CA HIS A 172 14.12 -0.06 -5.77
C HIS A 172 13.22 -1.08 -6.47
N CYS A 173 12.33 -0.57 -7.34
CA CYS A 173 11.23 -1.34 -7.94
C CYS A 173 11.65 -2.39 -8.98
N ASP A 174 12.91 -2.37 -9.38
CA ASP A 174 13.55 -3.27 -10.35
C ASP A 174 14.38 -4.38 -9.70
N GLU A 175 14.55 -4.34 -8.37
CA GLU A 175 15.28 -5.36 -7.63
C GLU A 175 14.39 -6.57 -7.30
N GLU A 176 14.94 -7.78 -7.35
CA GLU A 176 14.20 -9.00 -6.97
C GLU A 176 13.72 -8.96 -5.51
N ARG A 177 14.55 -8.41 -4.61
CA ARG A 177 14.21 -8.28 -3.17
C ARG A 177 13.03 -7.33 -2.92
N TRP A 178 12.59 -6.56 -3.91
CA TRP A 178 11.39 -5.73 -3.81
C TRP A 178 10.16 -6.51 -3.36
N TRP A 179 10.05 -7.77 -3.79
CA TRP A 179 8.88 -8.60 -3.51
C TRP A 179 8.95 -9.27 -2.13
N ARG A 180 10.13 -9.27 -1.47
CA ARG A 180 10.31 -9.83 -0.12
C ARG A 180 9.62 -8.94 0.90
N SER A 181 8.36 -9.23 1.16
CA SER A 181 7.44 -8.40 1.94
C SER A 181 6.74 -9.19 3.02
N ILE A 182 6.30 -8.51 4.06
CA ILE A 182 5.52 -9.09 5.15
C ILE A 182 4.15 -8.44 5.19
N ARG A 183 3.10 -9.27 5.17
CA ARG A 183 1.73 -8.83 5.41
C ARG A 183 1.39 -9.07 6.88
N THR A 184 1.02 -8.01 7.60
CA THR A 184 0.64 -8.15 9.01
C THR A 184 -0.67 -8.91 9.11
N ALA A 185 -0.65 -10.02 9.84
CA ALA A 185 -1.86 -10.75 10.18
C ALA A 185 -2.80 -9.91 11.06
N PRO A 186 -4.11 -10.22 11.05
CA PRO A 186 -5.03 -9.64 12.02
C PRO A 186 -4.55 -9.90 13.44
N LEU A 187 -4.42 -8.86 14.25
CA LEU A 187 -4.26 -9.03 15.69
C LEU A 187 -5.57 -9.64 16.20
N ILE A 188 -5.50 -10.90 16.65
CA ILE A 188 -6.52 -11.69 17.37
C ILE A 188 -7.47 -12.55 16.49
N PRO A 189 -7.56 -13.88 16.75
CA PRO A 189 -8.48 -14.81 16.06
C PRO A 189 -9.99 -14.61 16.28
N GLN A 190 -10.41 -13.61 17.08
CA GLN A 190 -11.79 -13.44 17.54
C GLN A 190 -12.42 -12.09 17.13
N CYS A 191 -11.64 -11.14 16.62
CA CYS A 191 -12.15 -9.86 16.14
C CYS A 191 -11.89 -9.72 14.63
N ILE A 192 -12.95 -9.90 13.84
CA ILE A 192 -12.94 -9.82 12.37
C ILE A 192 -12.82 -8.35 11.92
N CYS A 193 -11.70 -7.68 12.17
CA CYS A 193 -11.56 -6.23 11.90
C CYS A 193 -10.16 -5.73 11.47
N HIS A 194 -9.26 -6.55 10.92
CA HIS A 194 -7.94 -6.02 10.53
C HIS A 194 -7.53 -6.41 9.11
N GLY A 195 -7.48 -5.40 8.26
CA GLY A 195 -6.97 -5.45 6.91
C GLY A 195 -7.22 -4.11 6.23
N ILE A 196 -6.87 -3.95 4.97
CA ILE A 196 -7.30 -2.80 4.18
C ILE A 196 -8.57 -3.20 3.43
N ARG A 197 -9.54 -2.31 3.40
CA ARG A 197 -10.69 -2.44 2.52
C ARG A 197 -10.34 -1.97 1.12
N ILE A 198 -10.46 -2.86 0.13
CA ILE A 198 -10.38 -2.48 -1.29
C ILE A 198 -11.78 -2.13 -1.77
N ARG A 199 -11.97 -0.92 -2.30
CA ARG A 199 -13.28 -0.49 -2.78
C ARG A 199 -13.58 -0.92 -4.22
N GLU A 200 -12.56 -1.26 -5.02
CA GLU A 200 -12.74 -1.84 -6.35
C GLU A 200 -11.45 -2.49 -6.87
N LEU A 201 -11.39 -3.82 -6.97
CA LEU A 201 -10.37 -4.49 -7.78
C LEU A 201 -10.88 -4.52 -9.23
N THR A 202 -10.29 -3.72 -10.10
CA THR A 202 -10.55 -3.85 -11.53
C THR A 202 -9.73 -5.04 -12.06
N LEU A 203 -10.32 -5.87 -12.93
CA LEU A 203 -9.62 -6.95 -13.66
C LEU A 203 -8.20 -6.57 -14.15
N PRO A 204 -7.97 -5.38 -14.73
CA PRO A 204 -6.62 -4.96 -15.14
C PRO A 204 -5.62 -4.80 -13.98
N LYS A 205 -6.04 -4.38 -12.77
CA LYS A 205 -5.14 -4.36 -11.59
C LYS A 205 -4.72 -5.78 -11.21
N ILE A 206 -5.66 -6.74 -11.15
CA ILE A 206 -5.35 -8.15 -10.86
C ILE A 206 -4.42 -8.75 -11.93
N PHE A 207 -4.68 -8.48 -13.21
CA PHE A 207 -3.91 -9.03 -14.33
C PHE A 207 -2.45 -8.52 -14.38
N ILE A 208 -2.22 -7.21 -14.16
CA ILE A 208 -0.87 -6.62 -14.15
C ILE A 208 -0.03 -7.18 -13.01
N ILE A 209 -0.64 -7.40 -11.84
CA ILE A 209 0.05 -7.98 -10.68
C ILE A 209 0.35 -9.48 -10.94
N ASN A 210 -0.54 -10.21 -11.62
CA ASN A 210 -0.40 -11.64 -11.93
C ASN A 210 0.81 -11.96 -12.81
N GLU A 211 1.04 -11.21 -13.89
CA GLU A 211 2.20 -11.42 -14.77
C GLU A 211 3.53 -11.21 -14.02
N ARG A 212 3.59 -10.24 -13.11
CA ARG A 212 4.82 -9.85 -12.42
C ARG A 212 5.14 -10.73 -11.22
N LEU A 213 4.14 -11.13 -10.43
CA LEU A 213 4.34 -12.08 -9.35
C LEU A 213 4.63 -13.50 -9.86
N ARG A 214 4.08 -13.88 -11.02
CA ARG A 214 4.51 -15.12 -11.71
C ARG A 214 5.98 -15.04 -12.08
N ALA A 215 6.45 -13.93 -12.66
CA ALA A 215 7.86 -13.74 -12.96
C ALA A 215 8.76 -13.83 -11.69
N TYR A 216 8.31 -13.29 -10.54
CA TYR A 216 9.00 -13.43 -9.27
C TYR A 216 9.01 -14.89 -8.74
N ARG A 217 7.87 -15.58 -8.75
CA ARG A 217 7.79 -16.98 -8.28
C ARG A 217 8.60 -17.94 -9.15
N VAL A 218 8.79 -17.64 -10.44
CA VAL A 218 9.59 -18.45 -11.37
C VAL A 218 11.10 -18.17 -11.23
N SER A 219 11.51 -17.03 -10.70
CA SER A 219 12.93 -16.65 -10.52
C SER A 219 13.55 -17.14 -9.20
N GLY A 220 12.80 -17.92 -8.40
CA GLY A 220 13.16 -18.50 -7.10
C GLY A 220 14.64 -18.47 -6.67
N VAL A 221 14.95 -17.49 -5.81
CA VAL A 221 16.04 -17.53 -4.81
C VAL A 221 15.47 -17.24 -3.42
#